data_AF-A0A2H5QU12-F1
#
_entry.id   AF-A0A2H5QU12-F1
#
_cell.length_a   1.000
_cell.length_b   1.000
_cell.length_c   1.000
_cell.angle_alpha   90.00
_cell.angle_beta   90.00
_cell.angle_gamma   90.00
#
_symmetry.space_group_name_H-M   'P 1'
#
loop_
_entity.id
_entity.type
_entity.pdbx_description
1 polymer ?
#
loop_
_entity_poly.entity_id
_entity_poly.type
_entity_poly.pdbx_seq_one_letter_code
_entity_poly.pdbx_strand_id
1 'polypeptide(L)'
;MNEIHGYKGCLEIERTALLEIKSFFISVNDIGYHDKILPSWVGEDDGMPSDCCDDWEGVMCNATTRRVMQLSLNETKRWNYYDRTWASLLINMSLFHPFEELQSLDLSFNGLAGIYENRAYDSFGSLKQLKMLNLGLANLRYLQVLDLSSNRNITSGSLTRLGLANLTNLKKLDLDYCGITTIQVLANLTNLQVLDLSYNRNLTTLAHVGFADLPNLKTLDLGSCGITTTQDYRGSD
;
A
#
# COMPACT_ATOMS: atom_id res chain seq x y z
N MET A 1 17.30 -15.87 42.62
CA MET A 1 16.91 -14.69 41.83
C MET A 1 17.25 -15.02 40.40
N ASN A 2 16.23 -15.34 39.59
CA ASN A 2 16.42 -15.63 38.16
C ASN A 2 16.30 -14.31 37.42
N GLU A 3 17.42 -13.80 36.90
CA GLU A 3 17.45 -12.66 36.00
C GLU A 3 16.89 -13.08 34.64
N ILE A 4 15.63 -12.74 34.41
CA ILE A 4 15.02 -12.77 33.09
C ILE A 4 15.71 -11.64 32.31
N HIS A 5 16.68 -11.98 31.48
CA HIS A 5 17.26 -11.05 30.51
C HIS A 5 16.16 -10.73 29.49
N GLY A 6 15.34 -9.72 29.80
CA GLY A 6 14.37 -9.16 28.88
C GLY A 6 15.13 -8.61 27.67
N TYR A 7 14.91 -9.21 26.51
CA TYR A 7 15.49 -8.80 25.25
C TYR A 7 15.27 -7.28 25.06
N LYS A 8 16.35 -6.50 25.09
CA LYS A 8 16.38 -5.08 24.69
C LYS A 8 16.34 -5.04 23.17
N GLY A 9 15.21 -5.42 22.59
CA GLY A 9 15.07 -5.67 21.16
C GLY A 9 13.61 -5.62 20.75
N CYS A 10 13.35 -5.36 19.47
CA CYS A 10 12.07 -5.73 18.88
C CYS A 10 11.82 -7.24 19.01
N LEU A 11 10.54 -7.66 18.92
CA LEU A 11 10.22 -9.08 18.97
C LEU A 11 10.94 -9.86 17.88
N GLU A 12 11.45 -11.05 18.22
CA GLU A 12 12.25 -11.88 17.30
C GLU A 12 11.54 -12.18 15.97
N ILE A 13 10.21 -12.35 16.02
CA ILE A 13 9.40 -12.56 14.81
C ILE A 13 9.35 -11.32 13.91
N GLU A 14 9.31 -10.12 14.50
CA GLU A 14 9.35 -8.85 13.75
C GLU A 14 10.76 -8.57 13.23
N ARG A 15 11.79 -8.86 14.03
CA ARG A 15 13.19 -8.76 13.62
C ARG A 15 13.49 -9.64 12.40
N THR A 16 13.03 -10.89 12.45
CA THR A 16 13.18 -11.84 11.33
C THR A 16 12.45 -11.33 10.08
N ALA A 17 11.22 -10.84 10.23
CA ALA A 17 10.44 -10.27 9.13
C ALA A 17 11.12 -9.07 8.48
N LEU A 18 11.75 -8.19 9.27
CA LEU A 18 12.52 -7.08 8.75
C LEU A 18 13.75 -7.57 7.94
N LEU A 19 14.46 -8.60 8.39
CA LEU A 19 15.56 -9.19 7.61
C LEU A 19 15.08 -9.87 6.32
N GLU A 20 13.88 -10.45 6.31
CA GLU A 20 13.24 -10.96 5.09
C GLU A 20 12.90 -9.82 4.11
N ILE A 21 12.38 -8.69 4.61
CA ILE A 21 12.14 -7.48 3.81
C ILE A 21 13.46 -6.96 3.21
N LYS A 22 14.54 -6.92 4.00
CA LYS A 22 15.87 -6.55 3.49
C LYS A 22 16.32 -7.49 2.38
N SER A 23 16.17 -8.80 2.57
CA SER A 23 16.51 -9.81 1.57
C SER A 23 15.71 -9.64 0.27
N PHE A 24 14.41 -9.33 0.39
CA PHE A 24 13.57 -8.97 -0.76
C PHE A 24 14.15 -7.77 -1.51
N PHE A 25 14.44 -6.66 -0.81
CA PHE A 25 15.01 -5.48 -1.47
C PHE A 25 16.37 -5.76 -2.11
N ILE A 26 17.25 -6.55 -1.47
CA ILE A 26 18.51 -6.98 -2.08
C ILE A 26 18.25 -7.71 -3.41
N SER A 27 17.29 -8.65 -3.44
CA SER A 27 17.00 -9.45 -4.64
C SER A 27 16.43 -8.68 -5.83
N VAL A 28 15.79 -7.54 -5.59
CA VAL A 28 15.21 -6.68 -6.64
C VAL A 28 16.13 -5.53 -7.04
N ASN A 29 17.34 -5.49 -6.47
CA ASN A 29 18.38 -4.51 -6.76
C ASN A 29 19.57 -5.18 -7.50
N ASP A 30 20.37 -4.37 -8.19
CA ASP A 30 21.60 -4.86 -8.83
C ASP A 30 22.66 -5.26 -7.79
N ILE A 31 23.50 -6.24 -8.13
CA ILE A 31 24.49 -6.86 -7.23
C ILE A 31 25.44 -5.80 -6.64
N GLY A 32 25.70 -4.71 -7.37
CA GLY A 32 26.54 -3.60 -6.93
C GLY A 32 25.97 -2.73 -5.79
N TYR A 33 24.71 -2.95 -5.38
CA TYR A 33 24.06 -2.18 -4.31
C TYR A 33 23.78 -2.97 -3.04
N HIS A 34 24.12 -4.27 -2.97
CA HIS A 34 23.75 -5.14 -1.83
C HIS A 34 24.07 -4.51 -0.46
N ASP A 35 25.29 -4.00 -0.28
CA ASP A 35 25.74 -3.39 0.99
C ASP A 35 25.11 -2.03 1.30
N LYS A 36 24.41 -1.43 0.32
CA LYS A 36 23.75 -0.12 0.44
C LYS A 36 22.24 -0.24 0.69
N ILE A 37 21.70 -1.45 0.66
CA ILE A 37 20.29 -1.70 0.94
C ILE A 37 20.11 -1.90 2.45
N LEU A 38 19.43 -0.95 3.09
CA LEU A 38 19.11 -0.97 4.52
C LEU A 38 20.36 -1.34 5.37
N PRO A 39 21.44 -0.55 5.28
CA PRO A 39 22.74 -0.92 5.83
C PRO A 39 22.73 -1.08 7.37
N SER A 40 21.86 -0.34 8.07
CA SER A 40 21.68 -0.44 9.53
C SER A 40 20.98 -1.71 9.99
N TRP A 41 20.29 -2.43 9.10
CA TRP A 41 19.51 -3.62 9.45
C TRP A 41 20.43 -4.85 9.51
N VAL A 42 21.10 -5.04 10.63
CA VAL A 42 22.09 -6.11 10.84
C VAL A 42 21.49 -7.25 11.67
N GLY A 43 21.79 -8.49 11.30
CA GLY A 43 21.26 -9.66 12.03
C GLY A 43 21.82 -9.78 13.44
N GLU A 44 23.09 -9.43 13.60
CA GLU A 44 23.83 -9.43 14.86
C GLU A 44 24.70 -8.17 14.91
N ASP A 45 24.88 -7.63 16.10
CA ASP A 45 25.83 -6.57 16.42
C ASP A 45 26.72 -7.06 17.58
N ASP A 46 28.03 -7.05 17.38
CA ASP A 46 29.03 -7.62 18.31
C ASP A 46 28.70 -9.05 18.82
N GLY A 47 28.10 -9.88 17.95
CA GLY A 47 27.71 -11.27 18.26
C GLY A 47 26.45 -11.40 19.13
N MET A 48 25.69 -10.33 19.30
CA MET A 48 24.38 -10.31 19.95
C MET A 48 23.27 -9.92 18.96
N PRO A 49 22.01 -10.33 19.14
CA PRO A 49 20.91 -9.85 18.30
C PRO A 49 20.80 -8.32 18.38
N SER A 50 20.85 -7.63 17.23
CA SER A 50 20.73 -6.18 17.15
C SER A 50 19.32 -5.70 17.51
N ASP A 51 19.23 -4.56 18.21
CA ASP A 51 17.94 -3.95 18.57
C ASP A 51 17.39 -3.14 17.39
N CYS A 52 16.45 -3.73 16.65
CA CYS A 52 15.85 -3.03 15.52
C CYS A 52 15.02 -1.80 15.91
N CYS A 53 14.63 -1.63 17.18
CA CYS A 53 13.84 -0.47 17.61
C CYS A 53 14.68 0.79 17.82
N ASP A 54 15.98 0.65 18.08
CA ASP A 54 16.86 1.76 18.45
C ASP A 54 17.92 2.02 17.37
N ASP A 55 18.35 0.97 16.65
CA ASP A 55 19.50 1.05 15.73
C ASP A 55 19.12 1.06 14.24
N TRP A 56 17.93 0.54 13.88
CA TRP A 56 17.58 0.32 12.47
C TRP A 56 16.86 1.54 11.89
N GLU A 57 17.51 2.17 10.91
CA GLU A 57 16.94 3.31 10.19
C GLU A 57 15.60 2.94 9.57
N GLY A 58 14.61 3.82 9.75
CA GLY A 58 13.26 3.63 9.23
C GLY A 58 12.37 2.70 10.07
N VAL A 59 12.88 2.10 11.15
CA VAL A 59 12.06 1.33 12.11
C VAL A 59 11.74 2.21 13.31
N MET A 60 10.46 2.30 13.67
CA MET A 60 10.03 2.96 14.91
C MET A 60 9.13 2.01 15.70
N CYS A 61 9.46 1.81 16.97
CA CYS A 61 8.71 0.95 17.86
C CYS A 61 7.87 1.72 18.87
N ASN A 62 6.83 1.06 19.35
CA ASN A 62 6.07 1.50 20.51
C ASN A 62 6.95 1.40 21.77
N ALA A 63 7.07 2.50 22.51
CA ALA A 63 7.94 2.59 23.69
C ALA A 63 7.57 1.59 24.81
N THR A 64 6.31 1.16 24.88
CA THR A 64 5.81 0.26 25.92
C THR A 64 5.86 -1.20 25.48
N THR A 65 5.40 -1.51 24.27
CA THR A 65 5.25 -2.90 23.79
C THR A 65 6.50 -3.40 23.08
N ARG A 66 7.43 -2.51 22.71
CA ARG A 66 8.61 -2.79 21.86
C ARG A 66 8.24 -3.44 20.51
N ARG A 67 7.00 -3.25 20.07
CA ARG A 67 6.51 -3.69 18.76
C ARG A 67 6.76 -2.63 17.71
N VAL A 68 7.08 -3.04 16.49
CA VAL A 68 7.22 -2.13 15.35
C VAL A 68 5.86 -1.47 15.07
N MET A 69 5.84 -0.14 15.09
CA MET A 69 4.62 0.66 14.84
C MET A 69 4.74 1.54 13.60
N GLN A 70 5.95 1.90 13.17
CA GLN A 70 6.18 2.57 11.89
C GLN A 70 7.34 1.92 11.16
N LEU A 71 7.18 1.80 9.85
CA LEU A 71 8.20 1.28 8.96
C LEU A 71 8.33 2.18 7.73
N SER A 72 9.52 2.74 7.54
CA SER A 72 9.90 3.60 6.42
C SER A 72 10.94 2.87 5.57
N LEU A 73 10.55 2.60 4.33
CA LEU A 73 11.28 1.87 3.32
C LEU A 73 11.34 2.68 2.01
N ASN A 74 11.16 3.99 2.08
CA ASN A 74 11.19 4.83 0.89
C ASN A 74 12.59 4.86 0.25
N GLU A 75 12.64 4.98 -1.08
CA GLU A 75 13.91 5.04 -1.84
C GLU A 75 14.86 3.84 -1.61
N THR A 76 14.34 2.70 -1.16
CA THR A 76 15.11 1.48 -0.90
C THR A 76 15.50 0.78 -2.21
N LYS A 77 14.65 0.81 -3.24
CA LYS A 77 15.01 0.33 -4.59
C LYS A 77 15.94 1.33 -5.25
N ARG A 78 17.19 0.91 -5.49
CA ARG A 78 18.19 1.64 -6.26
C ARG A 78 18.02 1.33 -7.75
N TRP A 79 18.03 2.38 -8.56
CA TRP A 79 17.84 2.28 -9.99
C TRP A 79 19.11 1.74 -10.67
N ASN A 80 18.95 0.74 -11.54
CA ASN A 80 19.98 0.37 -12.48
C ASN A 80 19.87 1.25 -13.72
N TYR A 81 20.86 2.10 -13.98
CA TYR A 81 20.89 2.98 -15.15
C TYR A 81 20.95 2.19 -16.48
N TYR A 82 21.43 0.95 -16.45
CA TYR A 82 21.62 0.11 -17.64
C TYR A 82 20.46 -0.83 -17.91
N ASP A 83 19.57 -1.05 -16.93
CA ASP A 83 18.38 -1.87 -17.12
C ASP A 83 17.25 -1.01 -17.70
N ARG A 84 17.10 -1.08 -19.03
CA ARG A 84 16.00 -0.41 -19.75
C ARG A 84 14.65 -1.09 -19.54
N THR A 85 14.61 -2.24 -18.86
CA THR A 85 13.34 -2.82 -18.45
C THR A 85 12.93 -2.13 -17.17
N TRP A 86 11.80 -1.44 -17.20
CA TRP A 86 11.10 -1.06 -15.97
C TRP A 86 10.66 -2.36 -15.29
N ALA A 87 11.56 -3.04 -14.59
CA ALA A 87 11.20 -4.20 -13.78
C ALA A 87 10.22 -3.67 -12.71
N SER A 88 8.95 -3.83 -13.03
CA SER A 88 7.81 -3.47 -12.20
C SER A 88 7.98 -4.13 -10.84
N LEU A 89 8.26 -3.33 -9.80
CA LEU A 89 8.38 -3.87 -8.46
C LEU A 89 6.98 -4.21 -7.97
N LEU A 90 6.73 -5.50 -7.76
CA LEU A 90 5.53 -6.00 -7.08
C LEU A 90 5.91 -6.31 -5.63
N ILE A 91 5.17 -5.74 -4.69
CA ILE A 91 5.36 -6.03 -3.26
C ILE A 91 4.31 -7.04 -2.80
N ASN A 92 4.74 -8.03 -2.03
CA ASN A 92 3.83 -8.94 -1.37
C ASN A 92 3.53 -8.40 0.03
N MET A 93 2.26 -8.06 0.30
CA MET A 93 1.86 -7.51 1.59
C MET A 93 1.96 -8.54 2.74
N SER A 94 2.07 -9.83 2.43
CA SER A 94 2.38 -10.87 3.43
C SER A 94 3.69 -10.65 4.17
N LEU A 95 4.66 -9.94 3.56
CA LEU A 95 5.93 -9.58 4.22
C LEU A 95 5.72 -8.76 5.50
N PHE A 96 4.57 -8.09 5.63
CA PHE A 96 4.28 -7.22 6.77
C PHE A 96 3.34 -7.88 7.81
N HIS A 97 2.95 -9.13 7.61
CA HIS A 97 2.04 -9.83 8.53
C HIS A 97 2.52 -9.95 9.98
N PRO A 98 3.82 -10.10 10.26
CA PRO A 98 4.33 -10.16 11.62
C PRO A 98 4.15 -8.87 12.45
N PHE A 99 3.92 -7.72 11.81
CA PHE A 99 3.85 -6.41 12.47
C PHE A 99 2.40 -6.06 12.91
N GLU A 100 1.92 -6.71 13.97
CA GLU A 100 0.52 -6.58 14.43
C GLU A 100 0.15 -5.17 14.96
N GLU A 101 1.16 -4.38 15.35
CA GLU A 101 0.99 -2.99 15.80
C GLU A 101 1.38 -1.95 14.72
N LEU A 102 1.62 -2.39 13.47
CA LEU A 102 2.04 -1.47 12.41
C LEU A 102 0.93 -0.46 12.10
N GLN A 103 1.24 0.82 12.31
CA GLN A 103 0.35 1.94 12.08
C GLN A 103 0.74 2.74 10.84
N SER A 104 2.00 2.71 10.44
CA SER A 104 2.54 3.46 9.32
C SER A 104 3.50 2.62 8.50
N LEU A 105 3.23 2.51 7.20
CA LEU A 105 4.12 1.84 6.24
C LEU A 105 4.38 2.78 5.04
N ASP A 106 5.63 3.18 4.86
CA ASP A 106 6.07 3.99 3.73
C ASP A 106 6.94 3.16 2.78
N LEU A 107 6.43 2.88 1.59
CA LEU A 107 7.10 2.20 0.49
C LEU A 107 7.30 3.13 -0.73
N SER A 108 7.20 4.44 -0.54
CA SER A 108 7.26 5.42 -1.62
C SER A 108 8.62 5.46 -2.32
N PHE A 109 8.66 6.03 -3.53
CA PHE A 109 9.89 6.17 -4.32
C PHE A 109 10.65 4.86 -4.64
N ASN A 110 10.01 3.70 -4.49
CA ASN A 110 10.56 2.40 -4.88
C ASN A 110 10.19 1.96 -6.30
N GLY A 111 9.43 2.76 -7.05
CA GLY A 111 8.98 2.38 -8.39
C GLY A 111 8.04 1.16 -8.39
N LEU A 112 7.14 1.10 -7.40
CA LEU A 112 6.13 0.04 -7.30
C LEU A 112 5.15 0.11 -8.47
N ALA A 113 4.96 -1.03 -9.13
CA ALA A 113 3.97 -1.18 -10.19
C ALA A 113 2.63 -1.71 -9.67
N GLY A 114 2.63 -2.32 -8.49
CA GLY A 114 1.44 -2.87 -7.86
C GLY A 114 1.75 -3.71 -6.63
N ILE A 115 0.69 -4.27 -6.06
CA ILE A 115 0.75 -5.26 -4.99
C ILE A 115 0.39 -6.62 -5.61
N TYR A 116 1.14 -7.66 -5.23
CA TYR A 116 0.80 -9.03 -5.58
C TYR A 116 0.16 -9.72 -4.37
N GLU A 117 -1.00 -10.36 -4.58
CA GLU A 117 -1.73 -11.07 -3.54
C GLU A 117 -1.56 -12.60 -3.66
N ASN A 118 -1.25 -13.25 -2.54
CA ASN A 118 -1.38 -14.69 -2.45
C ASN A 118 -2.83 -15.03 -2.07
N ARG A 119 -3.60 -15.63 -2.98
CA ARG A 119 -5.03 -15.99 -2.81
C ARG A 119 -5.31 -16.89 -1.59
N ALA A 120 -4.28 -17.50 -0.99
CA ALA A 120 -4.41 -18.31 0.21
C ALA A 120 -4.55 -17.50 1.52
N TYR A 121 -4.22 -16.21 1.52
CA TYR A 121 -4.21 -15.37 2.73
C TYR A 121 -4.83 -14.00 2.48
N ASP A 122 -5.49 -13.47 3.51
CA ASP A 122 -5.86 -12.06 3.53
C ASP A 122 -4.59 -11.21 3.67
N SER A 123 -4.13 -10.66 2.55
CA SER A 123 -2.91 -9.87 2.43
C SER A 123 -2.88 -8.65 3.37
N PHE A 124 -4.03 -8.13 3.80
CA PHE A 124 -4.14 -7.02 4.75
C PHE A 124 -4.71 -7.42 6.12
N GLY A 125 -5.15 -8.67 6.29
CA GLY A 125 -5.91 -9.12 7.47
C GLY A 125 -5.17 -9.02 8.80
N SER A 126 -3.83 -8.99 8.77
CA SER A 126 -2.94 -8.80 9.92
C SER A 126 -2.66 -7.32 10.23
N LEU A 127 -2.73 -6.44 9.24
CA LEU A 127 -2.40 -5.01 9.34
C LEU A 127 -3.59 -4.18 9.88
N LYS A 128 -4.23 -4.68 10.95
CA LYS A 128 -5.48 -4.12 11.51
C LYS A 128 -5.32 -2.70 12.07
N GLN A 129 -4.10 -2.33 12.43
CA GLN A 129 -3.78 -1.02 13.02
C GLN A 129 -3.25 -0.01 12.01
N LEU A 130 -3.13 -0.40 10.72
CA LEU A 130 -2.51 0.42 9.70
C LEU A 130 -3.36 1.68 9.42
N LYS A 131 -2.83 2.83 9.82
CA LYS A 131 -3.43 4.16 9.62
C LYS A 131 -2.86 4.86 8.39
N MET A 132 -1.63 4.54 8.00
CA MET A 132 -0.95 5.14 6.86
C MET A 132 -0.26 4.05 6.03
N LEU A 133 -0.55 4.05 4.72
CA LEU A 133 0.12 3.23 3.72
C LEU A 133 0.49 4.13 2.55
N ASN A 134 1.77 4.44 2.40
CA ASN A 134 2.28 5.24 1.30
C ASN A 134 2.98 4.34 0.29
N LEU A 135 2.33 4.05 -0.84
CA LEU A 135 2.96 3.29 -1.95
C LEU A 135 3.68 4.21 -2.96
N GLY A 136 3.70 5.53 -2.72
CA GLY A 136 4.24 6.50 -3.67
C GLY A 136 3.38 6.75 -4.91
N LEU A 137 2.10 6.36 -4.91
CA LEU A 137 1.17 6.60 -6.05
C LEU A 137 1.07 8.09 -6.40
N ALA A 138 1.27 9.00 -5.44
CA ALA A 138 1.26 10.45 -5.66
C ALA A 138 2.27 10.94 -6.71
N ASN A 139 3.31 10.15 -7.01
CA ASN A 139 4.32 10.46 -8.03
C ASN A 139 4.10 9.73 -9.35
N LEU A 140 3.12 8.83 -9.45
CA LEU A 140 2.73 8.16 -10.70
C LEU A 140 1.85 9.08 -11.56
N ARG A 141 2.31 10.31 -11.79
CA ARG A 141 1.56 11.35 -12.50
C ARG A 141 1.22 10.98 -13.94
N TYR A 142 1.85 9.96 -14.52
CA TYR A 142 1.56 9.48 -15.87
C TYR A 142 0.67 8.23 -15.91
N LEU A 143 0.27 7.70 -14.76
CA LEU A 143 -0.55 6.48 -14.70
C LEU A 143 -1.91 6.74 -15.34
N GLN A 144 -2.24 5.95 -16.36
CA GLN A 144 -3.52 6.07 -17.10
C GLN A 144 -4.49 4.95 -16.77
N VAL A 145 -4.01 3.81 -16.27
CA VAL A 145 -4.83 2.66 -15.92
C VAL A 145 -4.40 2.17 -14.55
N LEU A 146 -5.36 2.03 -13.64
CA LEU A 146 -5.16 1.47 -12.31
C LEU A 146 -6.24 0.43 -12.09
N ASP A 147 -5.79 -0.78 -11.79
CA ASP A 147 -6.65 -1.92 -11.51
C ASP A 147 -6.43 -2.34 -10.05
N LEU A 148 -7.47 -2.21 -9.25
CA LEU A 148 -7.56 -2.62 -7.85
C LEU A 148 -8.72 -3.59 -7.63
N SER A 149 -9.25 -4.18 -8.72
CA SER A 149 -10.35 -5.16 -8.70
C SER A 149 -10.12 -6.30 -7.72
N SER A 150 -11.20 -6.91 -7.24
CA SER A 150 -11.20 -8.11 -6.41
C SER A 150 -10.48 -7.99 -5.06
N ASN A 151 -10.22 -6.76 -4.58
CA ASN A 151 -9.57 -6.49 -3.30
C ASN A 151 -10.60 -6.04 -2.25
N ARG A 152 -11.30 -6.98 -1.59
CA ARG A 152 -12.38 -6.66 -0.62
C ARG A 152 -11.98 -5.75 0.54
N ASN A 153 -10.69 -5.70 0.90
CA ASN A 153 -10.17 -4.86 1.97
C ASN A 153 -9.75 -3.45 1.51
N ILE A 154 -9.77 -3.17 0.21
CA ILE A 154 -9.64 -1.81 -0.31
C ILE A 154 -10.97 -1.10 -0.07
N THR A 155 -10.95 -0.19 0.91
CA THR A 155 -12.07 0.66 1.26
C THR A 155 -11.89 2.07 0.70
N SER A 156 -12.94 2.89 0.75
CA SER A 156 -12.85 4.31 0.41
C SER A 156 -11.77 5.06 1.21
N GLY A 157 -11.58 4.68 2.48
CA GLY A 157 -10.49 5.20 3.30
C GLY A 157 -9.11 4.76 2.82
N SER A 158 -8.98 3.53 2.32
CA SER A 158 -7.74 3.02 1.72
C SER A 158 -7.36 3.85 0.49
N LEU A 159 -8.31 4.12 -0.42
CA LEU A 159 -8.07 4.96 -1.60
C LEU A 159 -7.59 6.37 -1.25
N THR A 160 -8.16 6.96 -0.20
CA THR A 160 -7.75 8.28 0.30
C THR A 160 -6.30 8.25 0.82
N ARG A 161 -5.96 7.26 1.65
CA ARG A 161 -4.60 7.08 2.19
C ARG A 161 -3.56 6.79 1.12
N LEU A 162 -3.96 6.04 0.09
CA LEU A 162 -3.13 5.74 -1.08
C LEU A 162 -2.86 6.97 -1.96
N GLY A 163 -3.53 8.10 -1.70
CA GLY A 163 -3.35 9.31 -2.49
C GLY A 163 -3.94 9.20 -3.90
N LEU A 164 -5.00 8.39 -4.06
CA LEU A 164 -5.63 8.15 -5.37
C LEU A 164 -6.02 9.47 -6.06
N ALA A 165 -6.49 10.46 -5.29
CA ALA A 165 -6.87 11.79 -5.79
C ALA A 165 -5.73 12.55 -6.51
N ASN A 166 -4.47 12.13 -6.36
CA ASN A 166 -3.32 12.74 -7.04
C ASN A 166 -3.07 12.15 -8.44
N LEU A 167 -3.77 11.08 -8.82
CA LEU A 167 -3.62 10.41 -10.12
C LEU A 167 -4.44 11.11 -11.21
N THR A 168 -4.23 12.41 -11.40
CA THR A 168 -5.10 13.25 -12.26
C THR A 168 -5.06 12.87 -13.75
N ASN A 169 -4.10 12.08 -14.21
CA ASN A 169 -4.01 11.57 -15.58
C ASN A 169 -4.66 10.18 -15.78
N LEU A 170 -5.28 9.63 -14.73
CA LEU A 170 -5.93 8.33 -14.77
C LEU A 170 -7.13 8.36 -15.72
N LYS A 171 -7.19 7.39 -16.64
CA LYS A 171 -8.25 7.21 -17.64
C LYS A 171 -9.12 5.99 -17.37
N LYS A 172 -8.56 4.93 -16.78
CA LYS A 172 -9.31 3.74 -16.35
C LYS A 172 -8.99 3.43 -14.89
N LEU A 173 -10.03 3.25 -14.10
CA LEU A 173 -9.97 2.80 -12.72
C LEU A 173 -10.90 1.60 -12.54
N ASP A 174 -10.34 0.48 -12.11
CA ASP A 174 -11.08 -0.73 -11.79
C ASP A 174 -11.09 -0.94 -10.27
N LEU A 175 -12.28 -0.96 -9.68
CA LEU A 175 -12.53 -1.13 -8.25
C LEU A 175 -13.61 -2.19 -8.01
N ASP A 176 -13.80 -3.13 -8.94
CA ASP A 176 -14.80 -4.18 -8.76
C ASP A 176 -14.51 -5.02 -7.51
N TYR A 177 -15.57 -5.50 -6.86
CA TYR A 177 -15.49 -6.45 -5.74
C TYR A 177 -14.55 -5.97 -4.60
N CYS A 178 -14.56 -4.68 -4.34
CA CYS A 178 -13.84 -4.03 -3.24
C CYS A 178 -14.76 -3.79 -2.02
N GLY A 179 -14.22 -3.06 -1.03
CA GLY A 179 -14.94 -2.58 0.15
C GLY A 179 -15.38 -1.11 0.03
N ILE A 180 -15.68 -0.63 -1.18
CA ILE A 180 -16.01 0.78 -1.42
C ILE A 180 -17.40 1.10 -0.87
N THR A 181 -17.49 2.16 -0.07
CA THR A 181 -18.74 2.65 0.52
C THR A 181 -19.06 4.07 0.05
N THR A 182 -18.03 4.84 -0.32
CA THR A 182 -18.13 6.20 -0.86
C THR A 182 -17.08 6.43 -1.95
N ILE A 183 -17.34 7.33 -2.88
CA ILE A 183 -16.43 7.61 -4.01
C ILE A 183 -15.85 9.02 -4.00
N GLN A 184 -16.00 9.81 -2.93
CA GLN A 184 -15.56 11.22 -2.86
C GLN A 184 -14.10 11.45 -3.31
N VAL A 185 -13.21 10.48 -3.04
CA VAL A 185 -11.80 10.51 -3.45
C VAL A 185 -11.59 10.61 -4.97
N LEU A 186 -12.60 10.23 -5.76
CA LEU A 186 -12.54 10.24 -7.22
C LEU A 186 -12.76 11.64 -7.82
N ALA A 187 -13.25 12.63 -7.05
CA ALA A 187 -13.64 13.94 -7.57
C ALA A 187 -12.50 14.70 -8.32
N ASN A 188 -11.24 14.40 -8.01
CA ASN A 188 -10.09 15.02 -8.67
C ASN A 188 -9.62 14.28 -9.94
N LEU A 189 -10.22 13.13 -10.28
CA LEU A 189 -9.84 12.30 -11.42
C LEU A 189 -10.53 12.77 -12.71
N THR A 190 -10.35 14.04 -13.06
CA THR A 190 -11.10 14.70 -14.14
C THR A 190 -10.87 14.10 -15.52
N ASN A 191 -9.78 13.33 -15.73
CA ASN A 191 -9.47 12.63 -16.99
C ASN A 191 -10.03 11.20 -17.05
N LEU A 192 -10.71 10.73 -16.01
CA LEU A 192 -11.21 9.37 -15.92
C LEU A 192 -12.29 9.13 -17.00
N GLN A 193 -12.15 8.05 -17.76
CA GLN A 193 -13.04 7.67 -18.86
C GLN A 193 -13.78 6.37 -18.56
N VAL A 194 -13.16 5.45 -17.84
CA VAL A 194 -13.73 4.15 -17.47
C VAL A 194 -13.60 3.96 -15.96
N LEU A 195 -14.73 3.68 -15.30
CA LEU A 195 -14.81 3.39 -13.88
C LEU A 195 -15.65 2.13 -13.66
N ASP A 196 -15.05 1.10 -13.10
CA ASP A 196 -15.78 -0.09 -12.63
C ASP A 196 -15.86 -0.05 -11.10
N LEU A 197 -17.08 -0.02 -10.57
CA LEU A 197 -17.38 -0.08 -9.13
C LEU A 197 -18.27 -1.28 -8.82
N SER A 198 -18.44 -2.21 -9.75
CA SER A 198 -19.37 -3.33 -9.59
C SER A 198 -19.01 -4.19 -8.37
N TYR A 199 -20.00 -4.90 -7.85
CA TYR A 199 -19.89 -5.77 -6.67
C TYR A 199 -19.49 -5.07 -5.35
N ASN A 200 -19.53 -3.74 -5.27
CA ASN A 200 -19.40 -2.98 -4.02
C ASN A 200 -20.78 -2.82 -3.34
N ARG A 201 -21.27 -3.89 -2.70
CA ARG A 201 -22.63 -3.95 -2.13
C ARG A 201 -22.96 -2.87 -1.10
N ASN A 202 -21.96 -2.34 -0.42
CA ASN A 202 -22.12 -1.29 0.59
C ASN A 202 -22.04 0.13 0.01
N LEU A 203 -21.73 0.29 -1.28
CA LEU A 203 -21.88 1.54 -2.00
C LEU A 203 -23.37 1.75 -2.28
N THR A 204 -24.00 2.61 -1.49
CA THR A 204 -25.46 2.83 -1.51
C THR A 204 -25.87 4.17 -2.11
N THR A 205 -24.91 5.08 -2.30
CA THR A 205 -25.16 6.43 -2.83
C THR A 205 -23.94 6.95 -3.61
N LEU A 206 -24.19 7.84 -4.57
CA LEU A 206 -23.18 8.57 -5.32
C LEU A 206 -23.11 10.05 -4.94
N ALA A 207 -23.90 10.51 -3.97
CA ALA A 207 -24.17 11.93 -3.66
C ALA A 207 -22.94 12.82 -3.34
N HIS A 208 -21.75 12.23 -3.17
CA HIS A 208 -20.51 12.95 -2.85
C HIS A 208 -19.55 13.12 -4.03
N VAL A 209 -19.90 12.57 -5.19
CA VAL A 209 -19.25 12.85 -6.47
C VAL A 209 -20.37 13.18 -7.44
N GLY A 210 -20.52 14.44 -7.79
CA GLY A 210 -21.38 14.77 -8.91
C GLY A 210 -20.71 14.22 -10.16
N PHE A 211 -21.46 13.65 -11.12
CA PHE A 211 -20.85 13.32 -12.43
C PHE A 211 -20.24 14.55 -13.12
N ALA A 212 -20.63 15.76 -12.69
CA ALA A 212 -19.96 17.01 -13.02
C ALA A 212 -18.46 17.03 -12.62
N ASP A 213 -18.06 16.32 -11.57
CA ASP A 213 -16.67 16.19 -11.11
C ASP A 213 -15.84 15.23 -11.98
N LEU A 214 -16.51 14.38 -12.78
CA LEU A 214 -15.90 13.42 -13.70
C LEU A 214 -16.32 13.70 -15.15
N PRO A 215 -15.99 14.88 -15.73
CA PRO A 215 -16.56 15.35 -16.99
C PRO A 215 -16.19 14.51 -18.22
N ASN A 216 -15.15 13.66 -18.11
CA ASN A 216 -14.68 12.82 -19.21
C ASN A 216 -15.14 11.34 -19.08
N LEU A 217 -15.97 11.01 -18.10
CA LEU A 217 -16.40 9.64 -17.84
C LEU A 217 -17.33 9.16 -18.96
N LYS A 218 -16.97 8.04 -19.58
CA LYS A 218 -17.69 7.42 -20.72
C LYS A 218 -18.33 6.09 -20.36
N THR A 219 -17.71 5.37 -19.42
CA THR A 219 -18.16 4.05 -19.00
C THR A 219 -18.13 3.97 -17.49
N LEU A 220 -19.27 3.59 -16.93
CA LEU A 220 -19.48 3.40 -15.50
C LEU A 220 -20.21 2.08 -15.28
N ASP A 221 -19.59 1.17 -14.53
CA ASP A 221 -20.26 -0.04 -14.06
C ASP A 221 -20.57 0.06 -12.55
N LEU A 222 -21.84 -0.15 -12.21
CA LEU A 222 -22.38 -0.14 -10.85
C LEU A 222 -23.12 -1.46 -10.53
N GLY A 223 -22.94 -2.49 -11.36
CA GLY A 223 -23.61 -3.77 -11.22
C GLY A 223 -23.40 -4.36 -9.84
N SER A 224 -24.45 -4.89 -9.21
CA SER A 224 -24.38 -5.48 -7.87
C SER A 224 -23.91 -4.52 -6.74
N CYS A 225 -24.04 -3.21 -6.92
CA CYS A 225 -23.95 -2.23 -5.83
C CYS A 225 -25.28 -2.10 -5.06
N GLY A 226 -25.24 -1.47 -3.88
CA GLY A 226 -26.41 -1.23 -3.03
C GLY A 226 -27.17 0.07 -3.37
N ILE A 227 -26.98 0.62 -4.57
CA ILE A 227 -27.54 1.93 -4.96
C ILE A 227 -29.04 1.78 -5.23
N THR A 228 -29.87 2.42 -4.40
CA THR A 228 -31.34 2.32 -4.45
C THR A 228 -32.01 3.59 -4.99
N THR A 229 -31.29 4.71 -5.08
CA THR A 229 -31.80 5.99 -5.60
C THR A 229 -30.84 6.59 -6.61
N THR A 230 -31.24 6.65 -7.87
CA THR A 230 -30.53 7.36 -8.94
C THR A 230 -30.88 8.85 -8.93
N GLN A 231 -30.55 9.58 -7.85
CA GLN A 231 -30.85 11.02 -7.82
C GLN A 231 -29.91 11.90 -8.65
N ASP A 232 -28.87 11.34 -9.28
CA ASP A 232 -27.95 12.10 -10.15
C ASP A 232 -27.73 11.48 -11.54
N TYR A 233 -28.63 10.61 -12.02
CA TYR A 233 -28.55 10.13 -13.41
C TYR A 233 -29.12 11.19 -14.38
N ARG A 234 -28.41 12.32 -14.54
CA ARG A 234 -28.55 13.19 -15.72
C ARG A 234 -27.48 12.77 -16.73
N GLY A 235 -27.70 11.62 -17.36
CA GLY A 235 -26.96 11.25 -18.55
C GLY A 235 -27.22 12.31 -19.63
N SER A 236 -26.16 12.90 -20.15
CA SER A 236 -26.16 13.68 -21.38
C SER A 236 -26.38 12.73 -22.56
N ASP A 237 -27.40 13.04 -23.37
CA ASP A 237 -27.65 12.46 -24.70
C ASP A 237 -26.43 12.56 -25.63
#